data_AF-A0A9P0GBC9-F1
#
_entry.id   AF-A0A9P0GBC9-F1
#
_cell.length_a   1.000
_cell.length_b   1.000
_cell.length_c   1.000
_cell.angle_alpha   90.00
_cell.angle_beta   90.00
_cell.angle_gamma   90.00
#
_symmetry.space_group_name_H-M   'P 1'
#
loop_
_entity.id
_entity.type
_entity.pdbx_description
1 polymer ?
#
loop_
_entity_poly.entity_id
_entity_poly.type
_entity_poly.pdbx_seq_one_letter_code
_entity_poly.pdbx_strand_id
1 'polypeptide(L)'
;MMKESTYSNPCLEFHYRNSVHITTGVTLSDLVFKVKGHKDDGFLDLSSEENESIVNEGIFRVLLKMRIRAGNIDLIEHFNTASAQTTYILKTTQNYIINCYGEKILSIIRDNIKDVKLYSILFNEIMAISQLSELVRYTHGSEIREDFIGFIDIYKFINGLQFDNEIKAKIDG
;
A
#
# COMPACT_ATOMS: atom_id res chain seq x y z
N MET A 1 -10.34 -23.04 -38.98
CA MET A 1 -9.10 -22.25 -39.13
C MET A 1 -9.39 -20.84 -38.62
N MET A 2 -9.32 -20.64 -37.30
CA MET A 2 -9.54 -19.34 -36.67
C MET A 2 -8.18 -18.67 -36.51
N LYS A 3 -8.10 -17.41 -36.95
CA LYS A 3 -6.90 -16.58 -36.90
C LYS A 3 -6.55 -16.28 -35.44
N GLU A 4 -5.32 -16.62 -35.04
CA GLU A 4 -4.70 -16.06 -33.85
C GLU A 4 -4.53 -14.55 -34.07
N SER A 5 -5.22 -13.74 -33.26
CA SER A 5 -4.90 -12.32 -33.11
C SER A 5 -3.76 -12.22 -32.11
N THR A 6 -2.55 -11.99 -32.60
CA THR A 6 -1.41 -11.55 -31.80
C THR A 6 -1.76 -10.22 -31.15
N TYR A 7 -2.08 -10.24 -29.85
CA TYR A 7 -2.13 -9.03 -29.04
C TYR A 7 -0.69 -8.56 -28.84
N SER A 8 -0.29 -7.59 -29.66
CA SER A 8 0.95 -6.82 -29.48
C SER A 8 0.73 -5.89 -28.28
N ASN A 9 1.36 -6.18 -27.15
CA ASN A 9 1.43 -5.25 -26.01
C ASN A 9 2.21 -4.00 -26.44
N PRO A 10 1.62 -2.80 -26.48
CA PRO A 10 2.40 -1.60 -26.69
C PRO A 10 3.03 -1.22 -25.34
N CYS A 11 4.27 -1.64 -25.11
CA CYS A 11 5.10 -1.07 -24.07
C CYS A 11 5.28 0.44 -24.38
N LEU A 12 4.64 1.30 -23.58
CA LEU A 12 4.86 2.74 -23.63
C LEU A 12 6.21 3.06 -22.97
N GLU A 13 7.28 3.16 -23.76
CA GLU A 13 8.56 3.69 -23.30
C GLU A 13 8.53 5.22 -23.35
N PHE A 14 8.57 5.87 -22.18
CA PHE A 14 8.84 7.30 -22.08
C PHE A 14 10.29 7.51 -21.66
N HIS A 15 11.09 8.18 -22.51
CA HIS A 15 12.45 8.61 -22.20
C HIS A 15 12.44 10.09 -21.80
N TYR A 16 12.79 10.39 -20.54
CA TYR A 16 13.17 11.74 -20.11
C TYR A 16 14.57 11.74 -19.49
N ARG A 17 15.34 12.79 -19.76
CA ARG A 17 16.69 13.01 -19.19
C ARG A 17 16.62 12.91 -17.66
N ASN A 18 17.43 12.02 -17.09
CA ASN A 18 17.26 11.34 -15.79
C ASN A 18 16.23 10.21 -15.91
N SER A 19 16.65 9.14 -16.58
CA SER A 19 15.86 8.02 -17.06
C SER A 19 15.14 7.28 -15.94
N VAL A 20 13.89 7.68 -15.67
CA VAL A 20 12.90 6.83 -15.00
C VAL A 20 12.58 5.69 -15.97
N HIS A 21 13.19 4.53 -15.77
CA HIS A 21 12.79 3.33 -16.49
C HIS A 21 11.44 2.88 -15.93
N ILE A 22 10.39 2.93 -16.75
CA ILE A 22 9.08 2.39 -16.40
C ILE A 22 9.09 0.91 -16.81
N THR A 23 8.96 0.01 -15.84
CA THR A 23 8.79 -1.42 -16.13
C THR A 23 7.52 -1.90 -15.45
N THR A 24 6.53 -2.25 -16.26
CA THR A 24 5.33 -2.95 -15.81
C THR A 24 5.65 -4.44 -15.74
N GLY A 25 5.81 -4.98 -14.54
CA GLY A 25 6.11 -6.40 -14.40
C GLY A 25 6.22 -6.91 -12.97
N VAL A 26 5.40 -7.92 -12.68
CA VAL A 26 5.33 -8.84 -11.52
C VAL A 26 4.24 -8.52 -10.48
N THR A 27 3.35 -9.50 -10.31
CA THR A 27 2.09 -9.44 -9.59
C THR A 27 2.26 -9.58 -8.07
N LEU A 28 2.02 -8.50 -7.33
CA LEU A 28 1.72 -8.53 -5.88
C LEU A 28 0.30 -9.11 -5.57
N SER A 29 -0.26 -9.91 -6.49
CA SER A 29 -1.65 -10.37 -6.46
C SER A 29 -2.00 -11.08 -5.16
N ASP A 30 -1.07 -11.87 -4.62
CA ASP A 30 -1.37 -12.80 -3.53
C ASP A 30 -1.55 -12.08 -2.19
N LEU A 31 -0.83 -10.99 -1.95
CA LEU A 31 -1.00 -10.20 -0.73
C LEU A 31 -2.27 -9.36 -0.79
N VAL A 32 -2.56 -8.73 -1.94
CA VAL A 32 -3.72 -7.84 -2.12
C VAL A 32 -5.04 -8.61 -2.11
N PHE A 33 -5.09 -9.81 -2.69
CA PHE A 33 -6.32 -10.62 -2.67
C PHE A 33 -6.65 -11.16 -1.27
N LYS A 34 -5.65 -11.40 -0.42
CA LYS A 34 -5.84 -11.95 0.92
C LYS A 34 -6.44 -10.95 1.94
N VAL A 35 -6.48 -9.66 1.60
CA VAL A 35 -7.07 -8.59 2.43
C VAL A 35 -8.52 -8.28 2.03
N LYS A 36 -8.98 -8.74 0.86
CA LYS A 36 -10.31 -8.39 0.33
C LYS A 36 -11.43 -9.09 1.10
N GLY A 37 -12.41 -8.30 1.55
CA GLY A 37 -13.60 -8.80 2.26
C GLY A 37 -13.52 -8.69 3.79
N HIS A 38 -12.38 -8.27 4.32
CA HIS A 38 -12.19 -8.13 5.75
C HIS A 38 -12.68 -6.77 6.26
N LYS A 39 -13.31 -6.75 7.43
CA LYS A 39 -13.79 -5.52 8.09
C LYS A 39 -12.83 -5.13 9.19
N ASP A 40 -12.20 -3.97 9.03
CA ASP A 40 -11.36 -3.34 10.06
C ASP A 40 -12.19 -2.52 11.07
N ASP A 41 -13.49 -2.30 10.84
CA ASP A 41 -14.40 -1.53 11.68
C ASP A 41 -15.36 -2.42 12.50
N GLY A 42 -16.08 -1.82 13.46
CA GLY A 42 -17.10 -2.48 14.28
C GLY A 42 -16.67 -2.79 15.72
N PHE A 43 -17.43 -3.65 16.41
CA PHE A 43 -17.08 -4.07 17.78
C PHE A 43 -15.88 -5.01 17.76
N LEU A 44 -14.90 -4.79 18.65
CA LEU A 44 -13.78 -5.70 18.85
C LEU A 44 -14.04 -6.50 20.13
N ASP A 45 -14.43 -7.76 19.96
CA ASP A 45 -14.54 -8.66 21.09
C ASP A 45 -13.14 -9.04 21.59
N LEU A 46 -12.86 -8.72 22.85
CA LEU A 46 -11.60 -9.02 23.53
C LEU A 46 -11.67 -10.31 24.35
N SER A 47 -12.87 -10.89 24.49
CA SER A 47 -13.15 -12.06 25.33
C SER A 47 -13.08 -13.39 24.58
N SER A 48 -13.06 -13.37 23.24
CA SER A 48 -13.03 -14.58 22.42
C SER A 48 -11.65 -15.24 22.44
N GLU A 49 -11.55 -16.28 23.26
CA GLU A 49 -10.58 -17.35 23.10
C GLU A 49 -10.97 -18.20 21.87
N GLU A 50 -10.19 -18.04 20.81
CA GLU A 50 -9.83 -19.04 19.79
C GLU A 50 -10.85 -19.55 18.76
N ASN A 51 -12.14 -19.19 18.74
CA ASN A 51 -13.08 -19.86 17.81
C ASN A 51 -13.95 -18.97 16.90
N GLU A 52 -13.72 -17.66 16.84
CA GLU A 52 -14.30 -16.88 15.73
C GLU A 52 -13.48 -17.11 14.46
N SER A 53 -14.16 -17.59 13.43
CA SER A 53 -13.68 -17.67 12.06
C SER A 53 -12.92 -16.37 11.71
N ILE A 54 -11.59 -16.44 11.64
CA ILE A 54 -10.69 -15.38 11.15
C ILE A 54 -11.10 -14.91 9.73
N VAL A 55 -11.94 -15.69 9.05
CA VAL A 55 -12.55 -15.33 7.76
C VAL A 55 -13.33 -14.03 7.94
N ASN A 56 -12.81 -12.95 7.35
CA ASN A 56 -13.32 -11.57 7.37
C ASN A 56 -12.87 -10.65 8.52
N GLU A 57 -11.93 -11.06 9.37
CA GLU A 57 -11.32 -10.12 10.32
C GLU A 57 -10.24 -9.26 9.64
N GLY A 58 -10.43 -7.94 9.68
CA GLY A 58 -9.50 -6.94 9.14
C GLY A 58 -8.09 -7.08 9.71
N ILE A 59 -7.06 -6.82 8.89
CA ILE A 59 -5.66 -6.91 9.30
C ILE A 59 -5.40 -6.04 10.53
N PHE A 60 -6.00 -4.84 10.59
CA PHE A 60 -5.81 -3.93 11.70
C PHE A 60 -6.38 -4.49 13.01
N ARG A 61 -7.57 -5.11 12.97
CA ARG A 61 -8.16 -5.79 14.14
C ARG A 61 -7.30 -6.96 14.62
N VAL A 62 -6.78 -7.77 13.70
CA VAL A 62 -5.84 -8.85 14.02
C VAL A 62 -4.61 -8.29 14.73
N LEU A 63 -4.01 -7.21 14.23
CA LEU A 63 -2.85 -6.57 14.84
C LEU A 63 -3.14 -6.04 16.25
N LEU A 64 -4.31 -5.43 16.46
CA LEU A 64 -4.75 -4.96 17.79
C LEU A 64 -4.92 -6.13 18.77
N LYS A 65 -5.59 -7.21 18.36
CA LYS A 65 -5.73 -8.43 19.18
C LYS A 65 -4.37 -9.04 19.51
N MET A 66 -3.45 -9.09 18.55
CA MET A 66 -2.08 -9.55 18.78
C MET A 66 -1.35 -8.70 19.82
N ARG A 67 -1.46 -7.37 19.76
CA ARG A 67 -0.86 -6.46 20.75
C ARG A 67 -1.46 -6.63 22.15
N ILE A 68 -2.77 -6.81 22.24
CA ILE A 68 -3.47 -7.09 23.51
C ILE A 68 -3.00 -8.41 24.11
N ARG A 69 -2.94 -9.48 23.29
CA ARG A 69 -2.43 -10.80 23.70
C ARG A 69 -0.96 -10.78 24.14
N ALA A 70 -0.17 -9.88 23.57
CA ALA A 70 1.21 -9.64 24.00
C ALA A 70 1.31 -8.87 25.34
N GLY A 71 0.19 -8.59 26.01
CA GLY A 71 0.16 -7.95 27.32
C GLY A 71 0.17 -6.43 27.28
N ASN A 72 -0.29 -5.79 26.20
CA ASN A 72 -0.39 -4.33 26.15
C ASN A 72 -1.56 -3.82 27.00
N ILE A 73 -1.26 -3.44 28.24
CA ILE A 73 -2.24 -2.99 29.25
C ILE A 73 -2.90 -1.67 28.83
N ASP A 74 -2.13 -0.72 28.31
CA ASP A 74 -2.66 0.59 27.86
C ASP A 74 -3.71 0.42 26.77
N LEU A 75 -3.49 -0.53 25.85
CA LEU A 75 -4.43 -0.82 24.77
C LEU A 75 -5.71 -1.49 25.31
N ILE A 76 -5.59 -2.36 26.31
CA ILE A 76 -6.73 -2.98 26.99
C ILE A 76 -7.55 -1.90 27.72
N GLU A 77 -6.89 -1.04 28.49
CA GLU A 77 -7.53 0.06 29.22
C GLU A 77 -8.22 1.02 28.26
N HIS A 78 -7.57 1.37 27.14
CA HIS A 78 -8.17 2.19 26.09
C HIS A 78 -9.47 1.57 25.57
N PHE A 79 -9.52 0.27 25.27
CA PHE A 79 -10.76 -0.36 24.80
C PHE A 79 -11.85 -0.46 25.87
N ASN A 80 -11.48 -0.53 27.15
CA ASN A 80 -12.45 -0.56 28.25
C ASN A 80 -13.02 0.83 28.61
N THR A 81 -12.27 1.90 28.34
CA THR A 81 -12.61 3.27 28.80
C THR A 81 -12.99 4.23 27.67
N ALA A 82 -12.50 3.99 26.45
CA ALA A 82 -12.76 4.87 25.32
C ALA A 82 -14.23 4.84 24.92
N SER A 83 -14.76 6.01 24.55
CA SER A 83 -16.07 6.08 23.93
C SER A 83 -16.04 5.40 22.56
N ALA A 84 -17.17 4.86 22.12
CA ALA A 84 -17.29 4.26 20.77
C ALA A 84 -16.84 5.20 19.63
N GLN A 85 -16.73 6.51 19.90
CA GLN A 85 -16.34 7.57 18.97
C GLN A 85 -14.82 7.87 18.96
N THR A 86 -14.02 7.22 19.80
CA THR A 86 -12.58 7.52 19.96
C THR A 86 -11.67 6.30 19.94
N THR A 87 -12.22 5.12 19.63
CA THR A 87 -11.43 3.88 19.59
C THR A 87 -10.54 3.81 18.36
N TYR A 88 -9.47 3.01 18.46
CA TYR A 88 -8.62 2.63 17.32
C TYR A 88 -9.39 1.96 16.17
N ILE A 89 -10.59 1.42 16.41
CA ILE A 89 -11.41 0.75 15.40
C ILE A 89 -12.14 1.75 14.49
N LEU A 90 -12.23 3.01 14.89
CA LEU A 90 -12.91 4.01 14.08
C LEU A 90 -12.14 4.28 12.79
N LYS A 91 -12.86 4.33 11.66
CA LYS A 91 -12.27 4.59 10.33
C LYS A 91 -11.42 5.86 10.29
N THR A 92 -11.86 6.92 10.96
CA THR A 92 -11.11 8.19 11.01
C THR A 92 -9.80 8.03 11.75
N THR A 93 -9.79 7.32 12.88
CA THR A 93 -8.58 7.00 13.64
C THR A 93 -7.64 6.12 12.83
N GLN A 94 -8.16 5.10 12.14
CA GLN A 94 -7.37 4.23 11.26
C GLN A 94 -6.75 5.01 10.12
N ASN A 95 -7.53 5.83 9.41
CA ASN A 95 -7.01 6.67 8.33
C ASN A 95 -5.96 7.66 8.82
N TYR A 96 -6.14 8.24 10.01
CA TYR A 96 -5.13 9.11 10.62
C TYR A 96 -3.82 8.35 10.86
N ILE A 97 -3.89 7.15 11.46
CA ILE A 97 -2.71 6.30 11.69
C ILE A 97 -2.05 5.92 10.37
N ILE A 98 -2.83 5.46 9.38
CA ILE A 98 -2.33 5.10 8.04
C ILE A 98 -1.59 6.28 7.41
N ASN A 99 -2.14 7.49 7.48
CA ASN A 99 -1.51 8.68 6.91
C ASN A 99 -0.22 9.05 7.67
N CYS A 100 -0.24 9.07 9.01
CA CYS A 100 0.94 9.41 9.81
C CYS A 100 2.10 8.45 9.57
N TYR A 101 1.84 7.14 9.60
CA TYR A 101 2.87 6.14 9.33
C TYR A 101 3.24 6.09 7.85
N GLY A 102 2.29 6.32 6.95
CA GLY A 102 2.53 6.44 5.51
C GLY A 102 3.58 7.51 5.20
N GLU A 103 3.41 8.72 5.73
CA GLU A 103 4.40 9.80 5.55
C GLU A 103 5.75 9.45 6.19
N LYS A 104 5.75 8.79 7.35
CA LYS A 104 7.01 8.39 8.00
C LYS A 104 7.76 7.34 7.15
N ILE A 105 7.06 6.37 6.59
CA ILE A 105 7.62 5.35 5.70
C ILE A 105 8.13 6.01 4.41
N LEU A 106 7.33 6.89 3.80
CA LEU A 106 7.74 7.65 2.61
C LEU A 106 9.02 8.45 2.89
N SER A 107 9.10 9.16 4.02
CA SER A 107 10.32 9.89 4.41
C SER A 107 11.57 8.99 4.44
N ILE A 108 11.46 7.77 4.98
CA ILE A 108 12.58 6.81 5.00
C ILE A 108 12.96 6.39 3.58
N ILE A 109 11.96 6.10 2.74
CA ILE A 109 12.18 5.73 1.33
C ILE A 109 12.87 6.88 0.58
N ARG A 110 12.43 8.13 0.78
CA ARG A 110 13.05 9.32 0.17
C ARG A 110 14.50 9.48 0.58
N ASP A 111 14.81 9.30 1.86
CA ASP A 111 16.19 9.37 2.35
C ASP A 111 17.06 8.28 1.73
N ASN A 112 16.55 7.05 1.62
CA ASN A 112 17.26 5.97 0.92
C ASN A 112 17.49 6.29 -0.57
N ILE A 113 16.53 6.92 -1.25
CA ILE A 113 16.63 7.25 -2.67
C ILE A 113 17.61 8.40 -2.92
N LYS A 114 17.71 9.37 -2.02
CA LYS A 114 18.68 10.48 -2.13
C LYS A 114 20.12 10.01 -2.23
N ASP A 115 20.43 8.89 -1.58
CA ASP A 115 21.77 8.31 -1.56
C ASP A 115 22.10 7.47 -2.81
N VAL A 116 21.12 7.22 -3.70
CA VAL A 116 21.33 6.42 -4.91
C VAL A 116 21.51 7.27 -6.17
N LYS A 117 22.27 6.74 -7.11
CA LYS A 117 22.49 7.41 -8.40
C LYS A 117 21.30 7.31 -9.35
N LEU A 118 20.56 6.19 -9.29
CA LEU A 118 19.51 5.84 -10.23
C LEU A 118 18.43 5.04 -9.52
N TYR A 119 17.18 5.29 -9.90
CA TYR A 119 16.02 4.50 -9.52
C TYR A 119 15.07 4.38 -10.73
N SER A 120 14.19 3.38 -10.68
CA SER A 120 13.13 3.14 -11.66
C SER A 120 11.78 3.15 -10.96
N ILE A 121 10.73 3.58 -11.66
CA ILE A 121 9.36 3.54 -11.16
C ILE A 121 8.62 2.39 -11.81
N LEU A 122 8.06 1.52 -10.99
CA LEU A 122 7.29 0.36 -11.42
C LEU A 122 5.82 0.63 -11.15
N PHE A 123 5.00 0.13 -12.04
CA PHE A 123 3.56 0.17 -11.88
C PHE A 123 3.00 -1.25 -11.90
N ASN A 124 2.14 -1.58 -10.94
CA ASN A 124 1.48 -2.86 -10.88
C ASN A 124 -0.05 -2.69 -10.82
N GLU A 125 -0.74 -3.33 -11.76
CA GLU A 125 -2.17 -3.19 -11.98
C GLU A 125 -2.97 -3.87 -10.86
N ILE A 126 -3.87 -3.11 -10.23
CA ILE A 126 -4.86 -3.66 -9.31
C ILE A 126 -6.22 -3.56 -9.98
N MET A 127 -6.54 -4.61 -10.75
CA MET A 127 -7.72 -4.71 -11.64
C MET A 127 -9.08 -4.44 -10.95
N ALA A 128 -9.16 -4.50 -9.62
CA ALA A 128 -10.43 -4.43 -8.90
C ALA A 128 -10.92 -3.01 -8.57
N ILE A 129 -10.04 -1.99 -8.61
CA ILE A 129 -10.36 -0.65 -8.05
C ILE A 129 -10.00 0.49 -9.02
N SER A 130 -9.70 0.18 -10.29
CA SER A 130 -9.19 1.17 -11.26
C SER A 130 -8.00 1.99 -10.70
N GLN A 131 -7.15 1.32 -9.93
CA GLN A 131 -5.94 1.91 -9.33
C GLN A 131 -4.71 1.10 -9.73
N LEU A 132 -3.60 1.81 -9.89
CA LEU A 132 -2.30 1.26 -10.24
C LEU A 132 -1.36 1.50 -9.06
N SER A 133 -0.82 0.42 -8.48
CA SER A 133 0.19 0.54 -7.42
C SER A 133 1.51 1.04 -7.99
N GLU A 134 2.13 1.99 -7.31
CA GLU A 134 3.43 2.56 -7.67
C GLU A 134 4.50 2.02 -6.73
N LEU A 135 5.60 1.56 -7.30
CA LEU A 135 6.79 1.17 -6.55
C LEU A 135 8.00 1.91 -7.09
N VAL A 136 8.96 2.16 -6.21
CA VAL A 136 10.29 2.63 -6.58
C VAL A 136 11.29 1.50 -6.40
N ARG A 137 12.04 1.20 -7.46
CA ARG A 137 13.11 0.21 -7.46
C ARG A 137 14.46 0.91 -7.54
N TYR A 138 15.34 0.61 -6.59
CA TYR A 138 16.67 1.21 -6.48
C TYR A 138 17.68 0.22 -5.87
N THR A 139 18.96 0.58 -5.89
CA THR A 139 20.02 -0.22 -5.27
C THR A 139 20.40 0.37 -3.92
N HIS A 140 20.41 -0.44 -2.86
CA HIS A 140 20.85 -0.01 -1.54
C HIS A 140 21.93 -0.97 -1.06
N GLY A 141 23.19 -0.50 -1.06
CA GLY A 141 24.34 -1.39 -0.91
C GLY A 141 24.44 -2.36 -2.09
N SER A 142 24.45 -3.67 -1.80
CA SER A 142 24.49 -4.74 -2.79
C SER A 142 23.11 -5.31 -3.16
N GLU A 143 22.03 -4.78 -2.58
CA GLU A 143 20.68 -5.30 -2.74
C GLU A 143 19.82 -4.42 -3.65
N ILE A 144 18.94 -5.05 -4.42
CA ILE A 144 17.86 -4.37 -5.14
C ILE A 144 16.68 -4.27 -4.18
N ARG A 145 16.19 -3.06 -3.95
CA ARG A 145 15.00 -2.79 -3.13
C ARG A 145 13.87 -2.32 -4.01
N GLU A 146 12.66 -2.71 -3.64
CA GLU A 146 11.40 -2.27 -4.22
C GLU A 146 10.50 -1.82 -3.08
N ASP A 147 10.22 -0.52 -3.02
CA ASP A 147 9.37 0.05 -1.99
C ASP A 147 8.10 0.61 -2.61
N PHE A 148 6.95 0.31 -2.00
CA PHE A 148 5.66 0.87 -2.38
C PHE A 148 5.58 2.35 -1.97
N ILE A 149 5.21 3.21 -2.91
CA ILE A 149 5.14 4.67 -2.69
C ILE A 149 3.74 5.27 -2.86
N GLY A 150 2.77 4.48 -3.31
CA GLY A 150 1.39 4.94 -3.40
C GLY A 150 0.58 4.27 -4.51
N PHE A 151 -0.59 4.84 -4.77
CA PHE A 151 -1.46 4.45 -5.87
C PHE A 151 -1.65 5.61 -6.84
N ILE A 152 -1.83 5.28 -8.11
CA ILE A 152 -2.34 6.16 -9.17
C ILE A 152 -3.79 5.81 -9.45
N ASP A 153 -4.58 6.86 -9.66
CA ASP A 153 -5.89 6.74 -10.31
C ASP A 153 -5.73 6.50 -11.82
N ILE A 154 -6.16 5.33 -12.29
CA ILE A 154 -6.02 4.92 -13.69
C ILE A 154 -6.77 5.86 -14.63
N TYR A 155 -7.88 6.47 -14.21
CA TYR A 155 -8.59 7.42 -15.07
C TYR A 155 -7.79 8.70 -15.27
N LYS A 156 -7.08 9.17 -14.24
CA LYS A 156 -6.12 10.25 -14.43
C LYS A 156 -5.03 9.83 -15.42
N PHE A 157 -4.55 8.58 -15.29
CA PHE A 157 -3.47 8.02 -16.12
C PHE A 157 -3.83 7.99 -17.60
N ILE A 158 -4.98 7.42 -17.92
CA ILE A 158 -5.49 7.31 -19.29
C ILE A 158 -5.76 8.69 -19.91
N ASN A 159 -6.16 9.67 -19.10
CA ASN A 159 -6.48 11.03 -19.56
C ASN A 159 -5.24 11.93 -19.77
N GLY A 160 -4.01 11.40 -19.62
CA GLY A 160 -2.78 12.13 -19.94
C GLY A 160 -2.48 13.29 -18.99
N LEU A 161 -2.98 13.26 -17.74
CA LEU A 161 -2.58 14.21 -16.71
C LEU A 161 -1.08 14.06 -16.39
N GLN A 162 -0.41 15.15 -15.97
CA GLN A 162 1.03 15.11 -15.67
C GLN A 162 1.33 14.32 -14.39
N PHE A 163 1.64 13.03 -14.53
CA PHE A 163 2.06 12.14 -13.43
C PHE A 163 3.43 12.48 -12.88
N ASP A 164 4.30 13.04 -13.71
CA ASP A 164 5.67 13.39 -13.32
C ASP A 164 5.68 14.26 -12.06
N ASN A 165 4.74 15.19 -11.94
CA ASN A 165 4.67 16.08 -10.78
C ASN A 165 4.14 15.35 -9.53
N GLU A 166 3.22 14.41 -9.68
CA GLU A 166 2.67 13.63 -8.56
C GLU A 166 3.71 12.62 -8.03
N ILE A 167 4.42 11.95 -8.93
CA ILE A 167 5.51 11.03 -8.58
C ILE A 167 6.68 11.79 -7.97
N LYS A 168 7.08 12.93 -8.57
CA LYS A 168 8.11 13.80 -7.98
C LYS A 168 7.71 14.30 -6.61
N ALA A 169 6.46 14.71 -6.39
CA ALA A 169 6.01 15.11 -5.05
C ALA A 169 6.17 13.98 -4.01
N LYS A 170 5.98 12.72 -4.40
CA LYS A 170 6.16 11.56 -3.51
C LYS A 170 7.63 11.23 -3.23
N ILE A 171 8.53 11.51 -4.17
CA ILE A 171 9.97 11.17 -4.08
C ILE A 171 10.83 12.34 -3.56
N ASP A 172 10.51 13.56 -3.97
CA ASP A 172 11.27 14.78 -3.69
C ASP A 172 10.73 15.57 -2.49
N GLY A 173 9.53 15.23 -2.02
CA GLY A 173 8.81 15.96 -0.96
C GLY A 173 9.38 15.83 0.45
#